data_AF-A0A7X7SEU5-F1
#
_entry.id   AF-A0A7X7SEU5-F1
#
_cell.length_a   1.000
_cell.length_b   1.000
_cell.length_c   1.000
_cell.angle_alpha   90.00
_cell.angle_beta   90.00
_cell.angle_gamma   90.00
#
_symmetry.space_group_name_H-M   'P 1'
#
loop_
_entity.id
_entity.type
_entity.pdbx_description
1 polymer ?
#
loop_
_entity_poly.entity_id
_entity_poly.type
_entity_poly.pdbx_seq_one_letter_code
_entity_poly.pdbx_strand_id
1 'polypeptide(L)'
;YALTLLATPPVQFVAVGVVTSGSDTGKPVLWRMRGGVDHRHAVLCRQEFDPDNPGGGGVQLALGYRPRLGAMLHAALGKPSPGQYQPPTVYRRDLDPDQFYGNVFGSDAESAYDEAMRFFRRPTANSGEISVAPDLGMDTRAIKHGRVIKWANYVDDGCYLVNDSGDPITAVAATVETIGQQLMVLVEEAEEINAETAASARY
;
A
#
# COMPACT_ATOMS: atom_id res chain seq x y z
N TYR A 1 6.09 24.56 -8.25
CA TYR A 1 4.83 23.80 -8.35
C TYR A 1 4.86 22.49 -7.56
N ALA A 2 5.80 21.57 -7.78
CA ALA A 2 5.88 20.31 -7.03
C ALA A 2 5.82 20.48 -5.49
N LEU A 3 6.64 21.39 -4.93
CA LEU A 3 6.63 21.70 -3.49
C LEU A 3 5.32 22.34 -3.02
N THR A 4 4.69 23.16 -3.86
CA THR A 4 3.39 23.79 -3.59
C THR A 4 2.30 22.72 -3.50
N LEU A 5 2.24 21.82 -4.48
CA LEU A 5 1.30 20.70 -4.48
C LEU A 5 1.55 19.78 -3.29
N LEU A 6 2.81 19.51 -2.93
CA LEU A 6 3.14 18.67 -1.78
C LEU A 6 2.76 19.31 -0.43
N ALA A 7 2.82 20.65 -0.33
CA ALA A 7 2.51 21.38 0.89
C ALA A 7 1.00 21.43 1.18
N THR A 8 0.18 21.64 0.15
CA THR A 8 -1.28 21.80 0.27
C THR A 8 -2.03 21.04 -0.84
N PRO A 9 -1.90 19.70 -0.91
CA PRO A 9 -2.60 18.93 -1.93
C PRO A 9 -4.08 18.77 -1.60
N PRO A 10 -4.97 18.79 -2.61
CA PRO A 10 -6.37 18.40 -2.44
C PRO A 10 -6.56 16.96 -1.94
N VAL A 11 -5.70 16.04 -2.41
CA VAL A 11 -5.64 14.64 -1.96
C VAL A 11 -4.21 14.29 -1.60
N GLN A 12 -4.03 13.73 -0.40
CA GLN A 12 -2.76 13.26 0.12
C GLN A 12 -2.67 11.75 -0.01
N PHE A 13 -1.46 11.26 -0.26
CA PHE A 13 -1.14 9.87 0.01
C PHE A 13 0.15 9.76 0.81
N VAL A 14 0.20 8.75 1.67
CA VAL A 14 1.36 8.39 2.48
C VAL A 14 1.59 6.91 2.28
N ALA A 15 2.84 6.54 2.05
CA ALA A 15 3.22 5.14 1.97
C ALA A 15 4.37 4.89 2.94
N VAL A 16 4.19 3.91 3.80
CA VAL A 16 5.18 3.50 4.82
C VAL A 16 5.35 2.01 4.72
N GLY A 17 6.60 1.58 4.70
CA GLY A 17 6.92 0.16 4.60
C GLY A 17 8.27 -0.14 5.18
N VAL A 18 8.65 -1.40 5.02
CA VAL A 18 9.90 -1.95 5.48
C VAL A 18 10.60 -2.62 4.32
N VAL A 19 11.89 -2.39 4.18
CA VAL A 19 12.79 -3.11 3.27
C VAL A 19 13.62 -4.07 4.12
N THR A 20 13.52 -5.35 3.80
CA THR A 20 14.12 -6.47 4.54
C THR A 20 15.27 -7.11 3.76
N SER A 21 15.23 -7.05 2.43
CA SER A 21 16.27 -7.55 1.53
C SER A 21 17.21 -6.40 1.13
N GLY A 22 18.52 -6.59 1.29
CA GLY A 22 19.55 -5.66 0.81
C GLY A 22 19.97 -4.56 1.77
N SER A 23 19.63 -4.61 3.07
CA SER A 23 20.30 -3.77 4.05
C SER A 23 21.65 -4.39 4.42
N ASP A 24 22.74 -3.68 4.16
CA ASP A 24 24.10 -4.10 4.55
C ASP A 24 24.23 -4.36 6.07
N THR A 25 23.25 -3.88 6.85
CA THR A 25 23.17 -4.03 8.30
C THR A 25 22.41 -5.27 8.76
N GLY A 26 21.75 -6.01 7.85
CA GLY A 26 20.86 -7.13 8.17
C GLY A 26 19.61 -6.75 8.97
N LYS A 27 19.35 -5.44 9.16
CA LYS A 27 18.20 -4.92 9.90
C LYS A 27 17.14 -4.41 8.93
N PRO A 28 15.84 -4.61 9.23
CA PRO A 28 14.78 -4.01 8.44
C PRO A 28 14.87 -2.48 8.46
N VAL A 29 14.75 -1.88 7.28
CA VAL A 29 14.87 -0.44 7.07
C VAL A 29 13.51 0.16 6.80
N LEU A 30 13.17 1.29 7.44
CA LEU A 30 11.92 1.96 7.14
C LEU A 30 11.99 2.70 5.79
N TRP A 31 10.99 2.46 4.97
CA TRP A 31 10.74 3.14 3.71
C TRP A 31 9.57 4.11 3.90
N ARG A 32 9.75 5.38 3.51
CA ARG A 32 8.74 6.43 3.66
C ARG A 32 8.56 7.21 2.38
N MET A 33 7.32 7.47 2.04
CA MET A 33 6.94 8.34 0.94
C MET A 33 5.69 9.13 1.29
N ARG A 34 5.67 10.39 0.86
CA ARG A 34 4.47 11.24 0.89
C ARG A 34 4.20 11.75 -0.50
N GLY A 35 2.96 12.10 -0.79
CA GLY A 35 2.70 12.95 -1.92
C GLY A 35 1.31 13.49 -1.98
N GLY A 36 1.04 14.11 -3.13
CA GLY A 36 -0.13 14.93 -3.34
C GLY A 36 -0.63 14.79 -4.77
N VAL A 37 -1.95 14.85 -4.93
CA VAL A 37 -2.63 14.79 -6.21
C VAL A 37 -3.62 15.95 -6.29
N ASP A 38 -3.64 16.62 -7.44
CA ASP A 38 -4.73 17.52 -7.83
C ASP A 38 -5.41 17.02 -9.11
N HIS A 39 -6.34 17.82 -9.64
CA HIS A 39 -7.07 17.51 -10.86
C HIS A 39 -6.20 17.14 -12.08
N ARG A 40 -4.92 17.53 -12.13
CA ARG A 40 -4.06 17.34 -13.30
C ARG A 40 -2.73 16.68 -12.99
N HIS A 41 -2.17 16.89 -11.80
CA HIS A 41 -0.80 16.51 -11.46
C HIS A 41 -0.73 15.64 -10.22
N ALA A 42 0.34 14.87 -10.15
CA ALA A 42 0.74 14.10 -9.00
C ALA A 42 2.19 14.43 -8.64
N VAL A 43 2.48 14.50 -7.35
CA VAL A 43 3.84 14.60 -6.81
C VAL A 43 4.08 13.46 -5.82
N LEU A 44 5.21 12.77 -5.94
CA LEU A 44 5.72 11.86 -4.91
C LEU A 44 7.00 12.46 -4.31
N CYS A 45 7.19 12.28 -3.01
CA CYS A 45 8.37 12.61 -2.24
C CYS A 45 8.79 11.37 -1.45
N ARG A 46 9.87 10.70 -1.88
CA ARG A 46 10.41 9.51 -1.21
C ARG A 46 11.63 9.92 -0.39
N GLN A 47 11.68 9.47 0.85
CA GLN A 47 12.88 9.61 1.68
C GLN A 47 13.81 8.41 1.43
N GLU A 48 15.06 8.68 1.13
CA GLU A 48 16.10 7.65 1.03
C GLU A 48 16.44 7.11 2.42
N PHE A 49 16.88 5.86 2.46
CA PHE A 49 17.47 5.32 3.67
C PHE A 49 18.85 5.93 3.90
N ASP A 50 19.13 6.24 5.16
CA ASP A 50 20.46 6.61 5.61
C ASP A 50 20.75 5.80 6.89
N PRO A 51 21.77 4.91 6.88
CA PRO A 51 22.10 4.09 8.05
C PRO A 51 22.64 4.90 9.23
N ASP A 52 23.21 6.09 8.96
CA ASP A 52 23.83 6.94 9.97
C ASP A 52 22.86 8.01 10.49
N ASN A 53 21.72 8.20 9.81
CA ASN A 53 20.70 9.17 10.19
C ASN A 53 19.32 8.49 10.41
N PRO A 54 18.89 8.28 11.67
CA PRO A 54 17.59 7.69 11.95
C PRO A 54 16.40 8.55 11.49
N GLY A 55 16.63 9.85 11.24
CA GLY A 55 15.67 10.76 10.62
C GLY A 55 15.46 10.51 9.12
N GLY A 56 16.29 9.66 8.49
CA GLY A 56 16.30 9.34 7.06
C GLY A 56 17.25 10.22 6.24
N GLY A 57 17.51 9.81 5.01
CA GLY A 57 18.45 10.43 4.08
C GLY A 57 17.84 11.51 3.20
N GLY A 58 18.46 11.72 2.04
CA GLY A 58 18.00 12.65 1.01
C GLY A 58 16.56 12.38 0.56
N VAL A 59 15.92 13.38 -0.05
CA VAL A 59 14.57 13.22 -0.60
C VAL A 59 14.59 13.26 -2.11
N GLN A 60 13.88 12.32 -2.72
CA GLN A 60 13.64 12.29 -4.15
C GLN A 60 12.21 12.75 -4.45
N LEU A 61 12.10 13.78 -5.29
CA LEU A 61 10.82 14.32 -5.74
C LEU A 61 10.55 13.91 -7.20
N ALA A 62 9.36 13.37 -7.44
CA ALA A 62 8.85 13.06 -8.77
C ALA A 62 7.56 13.84 -9.01
N LEU A 63 7.52 14.69 -10.04
CA LEU A 63 6.31 15.39 -10.48
C LEU A 63 5.88 14.84 -11.84
N GLY A 64 4.59 14.57 -11.99
CA GLY A 64 4.01 14.09 -13.24
C GLY A 64 2.53 14.41 -13.37
N TYR A 65 1.92 13.94 -14.44
CA TYR A 65 0.47 14.01 -14.61
C TYR A 65 -0.23 12.95 -13.78
N ARG A 66 -1.43 13.26 -13.27
CA ARG A 66 -2.26 12.35 -12.46
C ARG A 66 -2.40 10.94 -13.06
N PRO A 67 -2.64 10.74 -14.37
CA PRO A 67 -2.73 9.41 -14.96
C PRO A 67 -1.43 8.58 -14.89
N ARG A 68 -0.28 9.22 -14.64
CA ARG A 68 1.01 8.52 -14.47
C ARG A 68 1.30 8.14 -13.02
N LEU A 69 0.40 8.43 -12.08
CA LEU A 69 0.60 8.16 -10.65
C LEU A 69 0.99 6.68 -10.38
N GLY A 70 0.33 5.72 -11.04
CA GLY A 70 0.68 4.30 -10.90
C GLY A 70 2.11 3.97 -11.33
N ALA A 71 2.55 4.49 -12.48
CA ALA A 71 3.92 4.31 -12.97
C ALA A 71 4.95 5.01 -12.07
N MET A 72 4.60 6.19 -11.53
CA MET A 72 5.44 6.90 -10.57
C MET A 72 5.61 6.09 -9.29
N LEU A 73 4.53 5.51 -8.75
CA LEU A 73 4.59 4.67 -7.55
C LEU A 73 5.38 3.38 -7.81
N HIS A 74 5.14 2.71 -8.94
CA HIS A 74 5.90 1.51 -9.33
C HIS A 74 7.40 1.80 -9.38
N ALA A 75 7.80 2.94 -9.94
CA ALA A 75 9.20 3.37 -9.92
C ALA A 75 9.72 3.65 -8.51
N ALA A 76 8.93 4.30 -7.64
CA ALA A 76 9.30 4.61 -6.27
C ALA A 76 9.50 3.34 -5.41
N LEU A 77 8.72 2.29 -5.67
CA LEU A 77 8.84 0.95 -5.07
C LEU A 77 10.01 0.12 -5.60
N GLY A 78 10.82 0.67 -6.54
CA GLY A 78 11.96 -0.04 -7.11
C GLY A 78 11.61 -0.92 -8.31
N LYS A 79 10.50 -0.65 -8.99
CA LYS A 79 10.00 -1.38 -10.16
C LYS A 79 9.92 -2.90 -9.92
N PRO A 80 9.22 -3.35 -8.87
CA PRO A 80 9.13 -4.77 -8.59
C PRO A 80 8.46 -5.51 -9.75
N SER A 81 8.89 -6.74 -9.99
CA SER A 81 8.19 -7.67 -10.88
C SER A 81 6.81 -7.99 -10.30
N PRO A 82 5.76 -8.15 -11.13
CA PRO A 82 4.48 -8.62 -10.64
C PRO A 82 4.60 -10.06 -10.13
N GLY A 83 3.88 -10.38 -9.05
CA GLY A 83 3.78 -11.74 -8.55
C GLY A 83 3.12 -12.68 -9.57
N GLN A 84 3.54 -13.94 -9.54
CA GLN A 84 3.21 -14.95 -10.54
C GLN A 84 2.33 -16.07 -9.97
N TYR A 85 2.38 -16.32 -8.67
CA TYR A 85 1.52 -17.32 -8.04
C TYR A 85 0.07 -16.85 -7.99
N GLN A 86 -0.84 -17.80 -8.13
CA GLN A 86 -2.27 -17.58 -7.96
C GLN A 86 -2.55 -17.28 -6.47
N PRO A 87 -3.08 -16.09 -6.13
CA PRO A 87 -3.40 -15.78 -4.75
C PRO A 87 -4.62 -16.57 -4.27
N PRO A 88 -4.64 -17.02 -3.01
CA PRO A 88 -5.82 -17.65 -2.43
C PRO A 88 -6.93 -16.61 -2.25
N THR A 89 -8.19 -17.05 -2.36
CA THR A 89 -9.34 -16.25 -1.92
C THR A 89 -9.61 -16.57 -0.47
N VAL A 90 -9.45 -15.59 0.43
CA VAL A 90 -9.50 -15.82 1.87
C VAL A 90 -10.63 -15.02 2.48
N TYR A 91 -11.62 -15.67 3.08
CA TYR A 91 -12.65 -14.98 3.85
C TYR A 91 -12.20 -14.81 5.30
N ARG A 92 -12.61 -13.71 5.94
CA ARG A 92 -12.22 -13.44 7.34
C ARG A 92 -12.69 -14.54 8.31
N ARG A 93 -13.86 -15.12 8.05
CA ARG A 93 -14.39 -16.25 8.83
C ARG A 93 -13.48 -17.49 8.79
N ASP A 94 -12.73 -17.68 7.70
CA ASP A 94 -11.85 -18.83 7.49
C ASP A 94 -10.50 -18.65 8.21
N LEU A 95 -10.24 -17.45 8.75
CA LEU A 95 -9.05 -17.13 9.54
C LEU A 95 -9.23 -17.32 11.05
N ASP A 96 -10.41 -17.72 11.50
CA ASP A 96 -10.70 -17.98 12.92
C ASP A 96 -10.10 -19.33 13.36
N PRO A 97 -9.05 -19.33 14.22
CA PRO A 97 -8.42 -20.57 14.67
C PRO A 97 -9.34 -21.45 15.53
N ASP A 98 -10.42 -20.90 16.11
CA ASP A 98 -11.36 -21.68 16.93
C ASP A 98 -12.36 -22.47 16.07
N GLN A 99 -12.63 -22.02 14.83
CA GLN A 99 -13.44 -22.77 13.87
C GLN A 99 -12.69 -23.95 13.23
N PHE A 100 -11.35 -23.97 13.37
CA PHE A 100 -10.47 -25.00 12.81
C PHE A 100 -10.59 -26.35 13.53
N TYR A 101 -10.81 -26.36 14.85
CA TYR A 101 -10.83 -27.60 15.64
C TYR A 101 -12.05 -28.50 15.41
N GLY A 102 -13.06 -28.04 14.66
CA GLY A 102 -14.31 -28.77 14.44
C GLY A 102 -14.34 -29.71 13.22
N ASN A 103 -13.51 -29.48 12.19
CA ASN A 103 -13.78 -30.02 10.85
C ASN A 103 -12.65 -30.80 10.16
N VAL A 104 -11.49 -31.06 10.80
CA VAL A 104 -10.30 -31.65 10.12
C VAL A 104 -9.89 -33.02 10.69
N PHE A 105 -10.78 -33.75 11.35
CA PHE A 105 -10.52 -35.16 11.66
C PHE A 105 -10.91 -36.04 10.47
N GLY A 106 -10.12 -36.04 9.38
CA GLY A 106 -10.20 -37.11 8.38
C GLY A 106 -9.95 -36.81 6.89
N SER A 107 -9.54 -35.60 6.49
CA SER A 107 -9.21 -35.31 5.08
C SER A 107 -7.77 -34.82 4.91
N ASP A 108 -7.04 -35.37 3.94
CA ASP A 108 -5.72 -34.89 3.46
C ASP A 108 -5.77 -33.51 2.75
N ALA A 109 -6.87 -32.77 2.87
CA ALA A 109 -7.07 -31.49 2.22
C ALA A 109 -6.46 -30.34 3.05
N GLU A 110 -5.63 -29.52 2.42
CA GLU A 110 -5.10 -28.28 3.01
C GLU A 110 -6.26 -27.34 3.34
N SER A 111 -6.28 -26.79 4.56
CA SER A 111 -7.34 -25.86 4.96
C SER A 111 -7.16 -24.49 4.30
N ALA A 112 -8.25 -23.72 4.16
CA ALA A 112 -8.16 -22.34 3.67
C ALA A 112 -7.24 -21.45 4.53
N TYR A 113 -7.14 -21.75 5.83
CA TYR A 113 -6.20 -21.09 6.74
C TYR A 113 -4.75 -21.45 6.39
N ASP A 114 -4.44 -22.74 6.19
CA ASP A 114 -3.09 -23.19 5.85
C ASP A 114 -2.65 -22.62 4.49
N GLU A 115 -3.54 -22.63 3.50
CA GLU A 115 -3.31 -22.03 2.19
C GLU A 115 -3.02 -20.52 2.31
N ALA A 116 -3.84 -19.80 3.10
CA ALA A 116 -3.63 -18.38 3.38
C ALA A 116 -2.29 -18.11 4.07
N MET A 117 -1.96 -18.88 5.11
CA MET A 117 -0.70 -18.71 5.83
C MET A 117 0.51 -19.04 4.95
N ARG A 118 0.40 -20.07 4.11
CA ARG A 118 1.44 -20.44 3.13
C ARG A 118 1.69 -19.33 2.12
N PHE A 119 0.65 -18.60 1.69
CA PHE A 119 0.81 -17.50 0.75
C PHE A 119 1.30 -16.19 1.43
N PHE A 120 0.66 -15.77 2.53
CA PHE A 120 0.88 -14.45 3.12
C PHE A 120 2.07 -14.37 4.10
N ARG A 121 2.54 -15.50 4.65
CA ARG A 121 3.72 -15.52 5.55
C ARG A 121 5.04 -15.73 4.82
N ARG A 122 5.04 -15.73 3.49
CA ARG A 122 6.28 -15.86 2.71
C ARG A 122 7.23 -14.69 3.01
N PRO A 123 8.55 -14.92 2.98
CA PRO A 123 9.52 -13.85 3.14
C PRO A 123 9.33 -12.74 2.11
N THR A 124 9.24 -11.49 2.56
CA THR A 124 9.19 -10.32 1.68
C THR A 124 10.58 -9.70 1.54
N ALA A 125 10.87 -9.15 0.36
CA ALA A 125 11.99 -8.25 0.10
C ALA A 125 11.67 -6.82 0.57
N ASN A 126 10.41 -6.42 0.40
CA ASN A 126 9.82 -5.24 1.01
C ASN A 126 8.30 -5.40 1.12
N SER A 127 7.69 -4.69 2.06
CA SER A 127 6.24 -4.65 2.23
C SER A 127 5.83 -3.39 2.97
N GLY A 128 4.56 -3.02 2.90
CA GLY A 128 4.05 -1.86 3.60
C GLY A 128 2.63 -1.51 3.21
N GLU A 129 2.23 -0.28 3.55
CA GLU A 129 0.87 0.22 3.41
C GLU A 129 0.88 1.59 2.72
N ILE A 130 -0.05 1.77 1.79
CA ILE A 130 -0.32 3.03 1.10
C ILE A 130 -1.69 3.51 1.55
N SER A 131 -1.73 4.67 2.18
CA SER A 131 -2.95 5.34 2.61
C SER A 131 -3.21 6.55 1.74
N VAL A 132 -4.47 6.77 1.36
CA VAL A 132 -4.91 7.95 0.61
C VAL A 132 -6.06 8.60 1.36
N ALA A 133 -6.00 9.93 1.55
CA ALA A 133 -7.08 10.69 2.18
C ALA A 133 -7.01 12.17 1.78
N PRO A 134 -8.12 12.93 1.86
CA PRO A 134 -8.10 14.37 1.57
C PRO A 134 -7.27 15.18 2.59
N ASP A 135 -7.26 14.75 3.85
CA ASP A 135 -6.43 15.32 4.90
C ASP A 135 -5.72 14.22 5.69
N LEU A 136 -4.51 13.87 5.24
CA LEU A 136 -3.56 13.13 6.07
C LEU A 136 -2.84 14.17 6.91
N GLY A 137 -3.39 14.49 8.08
CA GLY A 137 -2.71 15.36 9.05
C GLY A 137 -1.28 14.87 9.34
N MET A 138 -0.46 15.69 10.00
CA MET A 138 0.92 15.29 10.37
C MET A 138 0.96 14.01 11.24
N ASP A 139 -0.15 13.67 11.92
CA ASP A 139 -0.33 12.41 12.63
C ASP A 139 -1.08 11.38 11.77
N THR A 140 -0.33 10.48 11.13
CA THR A 140 -0.86 9.40 10.29
C THR A 140 -1.59 8.31 11.09
N ARG A 141 -1.64 8.38 12.42
CA ARG A 141 -2.47 7.48 13.24
C ARG A 141 -3.94 7.90 13.24
N ALA A 142 -4.24 9.13 12.81
CA ALA A 142 -5.58 9.69 12.75
C ALA A 142 -6.24 9.52 11.36
N ILE A 143 -5.85 8.52 10.58
CA ILE A 143 -6.53 8.16 9.33
C ILE A 143 -7.90 7.57 9.68
N LYS A 144 -8.86 8.44 10.01
CA LYS A 144 -10.24 8.05 10.32
C LYS A 144 -11.05 7.71 9.07
N HIS A 145 -10.60 8.16 7.89
CA HIS A 145 -11.38 8.13 6.64
C HIS A 145 -10.58 7.68 5.40
N GLY A 146 -9.30 7.35 5.55
CA GLY A 146 -8.47 6.91 4.42
C GLY A 146 -8.55 5.41 4.21
N ARG A 147 -8.64 4.99 2.96
CA ARG A 147 -8.49 3.57 2.59
C ARG A 147 -7.02 3.22 2.42
N VAL A 148 -6.71 1.97 2.75
CA VAL A 148 -5.36 1.43 2.76
C VAL A 148 -5.27 0.29 1.76
N ILE A 149 -4.24 0.33 0.92
CA ILE A 149 -3.80 -0.82 0.14
C ILE A 149 -2.43 -1.22 0.67
N LYS A 150 -2.23 -2.50 0.91
CA LYS A 150 -0.92 -3.02 1.30
C LYS A 150 -0.17 -3.48 0.07
N TRP A 151 1.15 -3.41 0.09
CA TRP A 151 1.98 -4.10 -0.89
C TRP A 151 2.85 -5.13 -0.19
N ALA A 152 3.09 -6.24 -0.87
CA ALA A 152 3.99 -7.29 -0.43
C ALA A 152 4.81 -7.77 -1.62
N ASN A 153 6.11 -7.49 -1.62
CA ASN A 153 7.05 -7.96 -2.62
C ASN A 153 7.78 -9.18 -2.07
N TYR A 154 7.38 -10.38 -2.48
CA TYR A 154 7.96 -11.64 -2.01
C TYR A 154 9.31 -11.91 -2.67
N VAL A 155 10.26 -12.46 -1.90
CA VAL A 155 11.64 -12.71 -2.37
C VAL A 155 11.67 -13.73 -3.51
N ASP A 156 10.74 -14.67 -3.53
CA ASP A 156 10.73 -15.85 -4.40
C ASP A 156 9.78 -15.75 -5.61
N ASP A 157 9.06 -14.63 -5.78
CA ASP A 157 7.91 -14.58 -6.69
C ASP A 157 7.72 -13.19 -7.30
N GLY A 158 7.31 -12.21 -6.49
CA GLY A 158 7.11 -10.83 -6.93
C GLY A 158 6.14 -10.06 -6.05
N CYS A 159 5.71 -8.91 -6.54
CA CYS A 159 4.90 -7.97 -5.80
C CYS A 159 3.40 -8.16 -6.03
N TYR A 160 2.66 -8.05 -4.93
CA TYR A 160 1.21 -8.06 -4.87
C TYR A 160 0.71 -6.81 -4.17
N LEU A 161 -0.45 -6.32 -4.62
CA LEU A 161 -1.30 -5.41 -3.86
C LEU A 161 -2.31 -6.24 -3.10
N VAL A 162 -2.42 -5.99 -1.80
CA VAL A 162 -3.32 -6.71 -0.90
C VAL A 162 -4.37 -5.74 -0.39
N ASN A 163 -5.64 -6.12 -0.59
CA ASN A 163 -6.78 -5.45 0.02
C ASN A 163 -7.34 -6.37 1.11
N ASP A 164 -7.04 -6.01 2.35
CA ASP A 164 -7.52 -6.69 3.54
C ASP A 164 -8.67 -5.96 4.23
N SER A 165 -9.18 -4.88 3.62
CA SER A 165 -10.35 -4.14 4.09
C SER A 165 -11.67 -4.81 3.66
N GLY A 166 -11.67 -5.48 2.50
CA GLY A 166 -12.79 -6.29 2.00
C GLY A 166 -12.94 -7.65 2.69
N ASP A 167 -14.06 -8.33 2.39
CA ASP A 167 -14.26 -9.75 2.65
C ASP A 167 -14.88 -10.36 1.36
N PRO A 168 -14.14 -11.17 0.59
CA PRO A 168 -12.85 -11.78 0.92
C PRO A 168 -11.66 -10.80 0.91
N ILE A 169 -10.62 -11.14 1.66
CA ILE A 169 -9.27 -10.58 1.51
C ILE A 169 -8.74 -11.02 0.16
N THR A 170 -8.24 -10.05 -0.61
CA THR A 170 -7.75 -10.30 -1.97
C THR A 170 -6.31 -9.81 -2.12
N ALA A 171 -5.55 -10.54 -2.92
CA ALA A 171 -4.24 -10.11 -3.40
C ALA A 171 -4.24 -10.17 -4.94
N VAL A 172 -3.65 -9.16 -5.56
CA VAL A 172 -3.53 -9.05 -7.03
C VAL A 172 -2.09 -8.73 -7.40
N ALA A 173 -1.60 -9.31 -8.50
CA ALA A 173 -0.25 -9.05 -8.95
C ALA A 173 -0.04 -7.56 -9.26
N ALA A 174 1.03 -6.97 -8.72
CA ALA A 174 1.29 -5.53 -8.77
C ALA A 174 1.95 -5.11 -10.09
N THR A 175 1.17 -5.11 -11.16
CA THR A 175 1.55 -4.48 -12.44
C THR A 175 1.42 -2.95 -12.37
N VAL A 176 2.01 -2.22 -13.32
CA VAL A 176 1.85 -0.75 -13.39
C VAL A 176 0.38 -0.36 -13.51
N GLU A 177 -0.39 -1.14 -14.28
CA GLU A 177 -1.81 -0.91 -14.54
C GLU A 177 -2.65 -1.15 -13.30
N THR A 178 -2.47 -2.28 -12.60
CA THR A 178 -3.22 -2.60 -11.37
C THR A 178 -2.90 -1.62 -10.24
N ILE A 179 -1.62 -1.23 -10.09
CA ILE A 179 -1.21 -0.16 -9.18
C ILE A 179 -1.93 1.14 -9.53
N GLY A 180 -1.92 1.54 -10.80
CA GLY A 180 -2.57 2.75 -11.26
C GLY A 180 -4.09 2.76 -11.02
N GLN A 181 -4.76 1.66 -11.36
CA GLN A 181 -6.21 1.51 -11.17
C GLN A 181 -6.59 1.60 -9.69
N GLN A 182 -5.93 0.82 -8.84
CA GLN A 182 -6.24 0.78 -7.42
C GLN A 182 -5.98 2.13 -6.74
N LEU A 183 -4.87 2.79 -7.07
CA LEU A 183 -4.59 4.13 -6.57
C LEU A 183 -5.61 5.17 -7.03
N MET A 184 -6.05 5.11 -8.28
CA MET A 184 -7.02 6.06 -8.81
C MET A 184 -8.38 5.92 -8.12
N VAL A 185 -8.82 4.69 -7.85
CA VAL A 185 -10.02 4.43 -7.02
C VAL A 185 -9.87 5.12 -5.66
N LEU A 186 -8.73 4.94 -4.98
CA LEU A 186 -8.51 5.58 -3.68
C LEU A 186 -8.48 7.12 -3.75
N VAL A 187 -7.95 7.69 -4.83
CA VAL A 187 -7.92 9.13 -5.04
C VAL A 187 -9.33 9.66 -5.27
N GLU A 188 -10.13 8.99 -6.10
CA GLU A 188 -11.51 9.37 -6.39
C GLU A 188 -12.38 9.33 -5.12
N GLU A 189 -12.28 8.26 -4.33
CA GLU A 189 -12.95 8.18 -3.02
C GLU A 189 -12.54 9.33 -2.08
N ALA A 190 -11.25 9.69 -2.05
CA ALA A 190 -10.77 10.80 -1.23
C ALA A 190 -11.30 12.16 -1.72
N GLU A 191 -11.49 12.34 -3.03
CA GLU A 191 -12.10 13.54 -3.61
C GLU A 191 -13.59 13.65 -3.25
N GLU A 192 -14.32 12.53 -3.26
CA GLU A 192 -15.73 12.47 -2.83
C GLU A 192 -15.89 12.90 -1.37
N ILE A 193 -15.06 12.35 -0.46
CA ILE A 193 -15.07 12.73 0.96
C ILE A 193 -14.82 14.23 1.14
N ASN A 194 -13.90 14.79 0.36
CA ASN A 194 -13.59 16.22 0.41
C ASN A 194 -14.77 17.07 -0.05
N ALA A 195 -15.45 16.65 -1.12
CA ALA A 195 -16.63 17.32 -1.65
C ALA A 195 -17.80 17.32 -0.67
N GLU A 196 -18.06 16.18 0.00
CA GLU A 196 -19.08 16.06 1.04
C GLU A 196 -18.77 16.97 2.24
N THR A 197 -17.52 16.96 2.72
CA THR A 197 -17.08 17.80 3.84
C THR A 197 -17.25 19.29 3.51
N ALA A 198 -16.89 19.70 2.28
CA ALA A 198 -17.07 21.08 1.82
C ALA A 198 -18.55 21.48 1.69
N ALA A 199 -19.44 20.54 1.36
CA ALA A 199 -20.87 20.78 1.30
C ALA A 199 -21.47 20.94 2.72
N SER A 200 -21.08 20.09 3.67
CA SER A 200 -21.56 20.17 5.06
C SER A 200 -21.11 21.44 5.78
N ALA A 201 -19.92 21.98 5.48
CA ALA A 201 -19.43 23.21 6.09
C ALA A 201 -20.15 24.49 5.61
N ARG A 202 -21.03 24.40 4.60
CA ARG A 202 -21.79 25.53 4.05
C ARG A 202 -23.21 25.66 4.62
N TYR A 203 -23.64 24.73 5.46
CA TYR A 203 -24.93 24.73 6.16
C TYR A 203 -24.73 24.96 7.66
#